data_AF-A0A838J9C3-F1
#
_entry.id   AF-A0A838J9C3-F1
#
_cell.length_a   1.000
_cell.length_b   1.000
_cell.length_c   1.000
_cell.angle_alpha   90.00
_cell.angle_beta   90.00
_cell.angle_gamma   90.00
#
_symmetry.space_group_name_H-M   'P 1'
#
loop_
_entity.id
_entity.type
_entity.pdbx_description
1 polymer ?
#
loop_
_entity_poly.entity_id
_entity_poly.type
_entity_poly.pdbx_seq_one_letter_code
_entity_poly.pdbx_strand_id
1 'polypeptide(L)'
;QKDGTKERYVYACTPDGTVGRCNKISIRCSEVDEEAWKYVKELMKDQNKVEERLAEIEKKLTSNPVDVTPIDNQIAEIERQQRNCAKAMVTAKDDEYMSQLFQQEAHELAKARREAEKLRADVLRGMDDFQLVRSKLDEFRKRWLDHKTKLEEEPTYTDKRLACSILGLKATLYSAGHLPRYKFTITPPEIEFLILLHRAERQPRPWCVSVPAG
;
A
#
# COMPACT_ATOMS: atom_id res chain seq x y z
N GLN A 1 42.15 11.94 -6.92
CA GLN A 1 41.12 12.85 -6.40
C GLN A 1 39.90 12.67 -7.28
N LYS A 2 38.87 12.00 -6.77
CA LYS A 2 37.55 11.95 -7.42
C LYS A 2 36.90 13.32 -7.19
N ASP A 3 36.37 13.93 -8.24
CA ASP A 3 35.76 15.25 -8.20
C ASP A 3 34.80 15.36 -7.01
N GLY A 4 35.05 16.34 -6.13
CA GLY A 4 34.30 16.58 -4.89
C GLY A 4 32.89 17.12 -5.11
N THR A 5 32.19 16.63 -6.13
CA THR A 5 30.79 16.97 -6.39
C THR A 5 29.92 16.32 -5.32
N LYS A 6 29.51 17.11 -4.32
CA LYS A 6 28.51 16.72 -3.33
C LYS A 6 27.23 16.33 -4.07
N GLU A 7 26.87 15.04 -4.03
CA GLU A 7 25.60 14.55 -4.55
C GLU A 7 24.44 15.34 -3.91
N ARG A 8 23.50 15.80 -4.75
CA ARG A 8 22.30 16.49 -4.30
C ARG A 8 21.10 15.57 -4.54
N TYR A 9 20.42 15.22 -3.44
CA TYR A 9 19.18 14.48 -3.46
C TYR A 9 18.01 15.46 -3.56
N VAL A 10 17.17 15.27 -4.58
CA VAL A 10 15.98 16.11 -4.80
C VAL A 10 14.73 15.25 -4.94
N TYR A 11 13.63 15.74 -4.36
CA TYR A 11 12.30 15.26 -4.71
C TYR A 11 11.93 15.92 -6.04
N ALA A 12 11.66 15.09 -7.05
CA ALA A 12 11.28 15.54 -8.37
C ALA A 12 9.94 14.92 -8.77
N CYS A 13 9.06 15.73 -9.35
CA CYS A 13 7.83 15.24 -9.97
C CYS A 13 8.18 14.32 -11.14
N THR A 14 7.87 13.03 -11.05
CA THR A 14 7.89 12.12 -12.18
C THR A 14 6.60 12.31 -12.99
N PRO A 15 6.67 12.72 -14.26
CA PRO A 15 5.47 12.81 -15.08
C PRO A 15 4.91 11.39 -15.28
N ASP A 16 3.75 11.11 -14.70
CA ASP A 16 3.05 9.82 -14.84
C ASP A 16 2.18 9.75 -16.10
N GLY A 17 2.16 10.82 -16.90
CA GLY A 17 1.37 10.94 -18.13
C GLY A 17 -0.12 11.22 -17.92
N THR A 18 -0.61 11.25 -16.67
CA THR A 18 -2.04 11.43 -16.38
C THR A 18 -2.41 12.87 -16.02
N VAL A 19 -1.47 13.65 -15.48
CA VAL A 19 -1.75 15.01 -14.97
C VAL A 19 -0.96 16.10 -15.71
N GLY A 20 -1.29 16.34 -16.98
CA GLY A 20 -0.77 17.49 -17.76
C GLY A 20 0.78 17.61 -17.79
N ARG A 21 1.30 18.73 -18.30
CA ARG A 21 2.75 18.99 -18.29
C ARG A 21 3.17 19.40 -16.88
N CYS A 22 3.71 18.48 -16.08
CA CYS A 22 4.36 18.83 -14.82
C CYS A 22 5.60 19.69 -15.12
N ASN A 23 5.67 20.92 -14.59
CA ASN A 23 6.76 21.89 -14.82
C ASN A 23 8.08 21.52 -14.13
N LYS A 24 8.41 20.21 -14.04
CA LYS A 24 9.64 19.67 -13.43
C LYS A 24 9.97 20.35 -12.10
N ILE A 25 9.02 20.34 -11.17
CA ILE A 25 9.23 20.88 -9.82
C ILE A 25 10.27 20.00 -9.12
N SER A 26 11.32 20.63 -8.59
CA SER A 26 12.28 19.99 -7.70
C SER A 26 12.47 20.79 -6.39
N ILE A 27 12.79 20.07 -5.33
CA ILE A 27 13.14 20.61 -4.02
C ILE A 27 14.16 19.69 -3.36
N ARG A 28 15.06 20.22 -2.53
CA ARG A 28 16.08 19.41 -1.86
C ARG A 28 15.42 18.48 -0.84
N CYS A 29 15.80 17.19 -0.84
CA CYS A 29 15.20 16.21 0.07
C CYS A 29 15.43 16.64 1.54
N SER A 30 16.62 17.15 1.86
CA SER A 30 16.97 17.62 3.21
C SER A 30 16.02 18.69 3.76
N GLU A 31 15.62 19.67 2.93
CA GLU A 31 14.74 20.76 3.36
C GLU A 31 13.34 20.25 3.76
N VAL A 32 12.81 19.30 2.98
CA VAL A 32 11.49 18.73 3.24
C VAL A 32 11.56 17.73 4.40
N ASP A 33 12.60 16.91 4.46
CA ASP A 33 12.75 15.85 5.47
C ASP A 33 12.97 16.44 6.87
N GLU A 34 13.76 17.51 7.00
CA GLU A 34 13.96 18.20 8.27
C GLU A 34 12.66 18.80 8.82
N GLU A 35 11.86 19.42 7.94
CA GLU A 35 10.61 20.08 8.31
C GLU A 35 9.49 19.07 8.57
N ALA A 36 9.46 17.98 7.80
CA ALA A 36 8.61 16.82 8.07
C ALA A 36 8.91 16.24 9.45
N TRP A 37 10.20 16.08 9.79
CA TRP A 37 10.60 15.55 11.09
C TRP A 37 10.28 16.50 12.24
N LYS A 38 10.47 17.81 12.07
CA LYS A 38 10.02 18.81 13.06
C LYS A 38 8.52 18.68 13.32
N TYR A 39 7.73 18.59 12.25
CA TYR A 39 6.27 18.42 12.36
C TYR A 39 5.88 17.13 13.09
N VAL A 40 6.55 16.01 12.79
CA VAL A 40 6.34 14.73 13.49
C VAL A 40 6.71 14.83 14.96
N LYS A 41 7.84 15.46 15.30
CA LYS A 41 8.22 15.68 16.71
C LYS A 41 7.18 16.50 17.47
N GLU A 42 6.64 17.56 16.88
CA GLU A 42 5.58 18.35 17.52
C GLU A 42 4.31 17.52 17.75
N LEU A 43 3.93 16.66 16.79
CA LEU A 43 2.80 15.74 16.97
C LEU A 43 3.08 14.73 18.09
N MET A 44 4.30 14.22 18.15
CA MET A 44 4.76 13.21 19.12
C MET A 44 4.84 13.74 20.55
N LYS A 45 4.95 15.06 20.77
CA LYS A 45 4.88 15.63 22.13
C LYS A 45 3.57 15.29 22.84
N ASP A 46 2.48 15.16 22.07
CA ASP A 46 1.14 14.83 22.58
C ASP A 46 0.82 13.36 22.33
N GLN A 47 1.08 12.53 23.34
CA GLN A 47 0.84 11.09 23.28
C GLN A 47 -0.62 10.74 22.97
N ASN A 48 -1.58 11.54 23.45
CA ASN A 48 -3.00 11.28 23.23
C ASN A 48 -3.36 11.44 21.75
N LYS A 49 -2.79 12.46 21.07
CA LYS A 49 -2.99 12.63 19.62
C LYS A 49 -2.41 11.47 18.80
N VAL A 50 -1.27 10.93 19.23
CA VAL A 50 -0.67 9.76 18.57
C VAL A 50 -1.58 8.54 18.74
N GLU A 51 -2.06 8.26 19.96
CA GLU A 51 -2.95 7.12 20.20
C GLU A 51 -4.30 7.27 19.52
N GLU A 52 -4.93 8.45 19.55
CA GLU A 52 -6.16 8.75 18.81
C GLU A 52 -5.96 8.47 17.32
N ARG A 53 -4.79 8.85 16.79
CA ARG A 53 -4.45 8.61 15.40
C ARG A 53 -4.28 7.13 15.08
N LEU A 54 -3.55 6.39 15.90
CA LEU A 54 -3.38 4.95 15.72
C LEU A 54 -4.73 4.22 15.82
N ALA A 55 -5.61 4.66 16.72
CA ALA A 55 -6.97 4.14 16.84
C ALA A 55 -7.84 4.46 15.60
N GLU A 56 -7.69 5.64 14.99
CA GLU A 56 -8.37 5.96 13.73
C GLU A 56 -7.93 5.02 12.60
N ILE A 57 -6.63 4.73 12.51
CA ILE A 57 -6.08 3.79 11.52
C ILE A 57 -6.63 2.38 11.80
N GLU A 58 -6.59 1.91 13.05
CA GLU A 58 -7.10 0.60 13.45
C GLU A 58 -8.61 0.44 13.19
N LYS A 59 -9.39 1.51 13.40
CA LYS A 59 -10.81 1.55 13.07
C LYS A 59 -11.03 1.39 11.56
N LYS A 60 -10.25 2.09 10.72
CA LYS A 60 -10.33 1.94 9.26
C LYS A 60 -9.94 0.53 8.79
N LEU A 61 -8.98 -0.11 9.47
CA LEU A 61 -8.59 -1.50 9.18
C LEU A 61 -9.69 -2.50 9.57
N THR A 62 -10.40 -2.25 10.67
CA THR A 62 -11.37 -3.19 11.26
C THR A 62 -12.79 -3.02 10.71
N SER A 63 -13.08 -1.92 10.02
CA SER A 63 -14.45 -1.54 9.63
C SER A 63 -15.15 -2.56 8.73
N ASN A 64 -14.43 -3.46 8.07
CA ASN A 64 -15.02 -4.55 7.28
C ASN A 64 -14.28 -5.88 7.54
N PRO A 65 -14.74 -6.72 8.48
CA PRO A 65 -14.28 -8.11 8.51
C PRO A 65 -14.61 -8.74 7.15
N VAL A 66 -13.58 -9.11 6.40
CA VAL A 66 -13.78 -9.68 5.08
C VAL A 66 -14.16 -11.15 5.25
N ASP A 67 -15.43 -11.45 5.02
CA ASP A 67 -15.92 -12.82 5.03
C ASP A 67 -15.65 -13.47 3.66
N VAL A 68 -14.79 -14.50 3.65
CA VAL A 68 -14.48 -15.30 2.46
C VAL A 68 -15.51 -16.39 2.18
N THR A 69 -16.39 -16.69 3.14
CA THR A 69 -17.40 -17.76 3.04
C THR A 69 -18.30 -17.64 1.81
N PRO A 70 -18.77 -16.45 1.39
CA PRO A 70 -19.56 -16.32 0.16
C PRO A 70 -18.80 -16.74 -1.10
N ILE A 71 -17.50 -16.42 -1.18
CA ILE A 71 -16.65 -16.75 -2.33
C ILE A 71 -16.38 -18.26 -2.35
N ASP A 72 -16.11 -18.84 -1.18
CA ASP A 72 -15.90 -20.28 -1.03
C ASP A 72 -17.16 -21.07 -1.42
N ASN A 73 -18.34 -20.61 -0.99
CA ASN A 73 -19.62 -21.20 -1.39
C ASN A 73 -19.87 -21.09 -2.91
N GLN A 74 -19.51 -19.95 -3.52
CA GLN A 74 -19.61 -19.77 -4.97
C GLN A 74 -18.70 -20.74 -5.74
N ILE A 75 -17.45 -20.92 -5.30
CA ILE A 75 -16.53 -21.89 -5.89
C ILE A 75 -17.08 -23.31 -5.76
N ALA A 76 -17.56 -23.68 -4.58
CA ALA A 76 -18.14 -25.01 -4.34
C ALA A 76 -19.36 -25.30 -5.24
N GLU A 77 -20.20 -24.29 -5.46
CA GLU A 77 -21.35 -24.39 -6.37
C GLU A 77 -20.90 -24.55 -7.83
N ILE A 78 -19.91 -23.79 -8.29
CA ILE A 78 -19.36 -23.93 -9.65
C ILE A 78 -18.76 -25.34 -9.83
N GLU A 79 -18.03 -25.86 -8.84
CA GLU A 79 -17.50 -27.23 -8.89
C GLU A 79 -18.60 -28.29 -8.93
N ARG A 80 -19.72 -28.08 -8.22
CA ARG A 80 -20.89 -28.94 -8.30
C ARG A 80 -21.50 -28.92 -9.71
N GLN A 81 -21.63 -27.74 -10.32
CA GLN A 81 -22.14 -27.57 -11.68
C GLN A 81 -21.22 -28.24 -12.72
N GLN A 82 -19.90 -28.08 -12.61
CA GLN A 82 -18.93 -28.76 -13.45
C GLN A 82 -19.05 -30.28 -13.37
N ARG A 83 -19.19 -30.84 -12.16
CA ARG A 83 -19.41 -32.29 -11.96
C ARG A 83 -20.72 -32.76 -12.57
N ASN A 84 -21.79 -31.98 -12.46
CA ASN A 84 -23.08 -32.31 -13.04
C ASN A 84 -23.04 -32.26 -14.58
N CYS A 85 -22.38 -31.25 -15.15
CA CYS A 85 -22.14 -31.13 -16.59
C CYS A 85 -21.36 -32.34 -17.12
N ALA A 86 -20.28 -32.74 -16.45
CA ALA A 86 -19.50 -33.93 -16.81
C ALA A 86 -20.33 -35.23 -16.75
N LYS A 87 -21.20 -35.39 -15.74
CA LYS A 87 -22.11 -36.54 -15.65
C LYS A 87 -23.16 -36.55 -16.76
N ALA A 88 -23.70 -35.38 -17.11
CA ALA A 88 -24.68 -35.24 -18.18
C ALA A 88 -24.06 -35.62 -19.53
N MET A 89 -22.80 -35.25 -19.78
CA MET A 89 -22.04 -35.62 -20.97
C MET A 89 -21.92 -37.14 -21.14
N VAL A 90 -21.67 -37.88 -20.05
CA VAL A 90 -21.56 -39.35 -20.08
C VAL A 90 -22.90 -40.04 -20.40
N THR A 91 -24.03 -39.38 -20.16
CA THR A 91 -25.37 -39.97 -20.31
C THR A 91 -26.12 -39.53 -21.58
N ALA A 92 -25.56 -38.57 -22.32
CA ALA A 92 -26.15 -38.06 -23.55
C ALA A 92 -26.14 -39.12 -24.67
N LYS A 93 -27.24 -39.22 -25.41
CA LYS A 93 -27.40 -40.16 -26.55
C LYS A 93 -27.15 -39.52 -27.92
N ASP A 94 -27.20 -38.19 -27.99
CA ASP A 94 -26.95 -37.39 -29.19
C ASP A 94 -25.63 -36.66 -29.01
N ASP A 95 -24.59 -37.16 -29.66
CA ASP A 95 -23.20 -36.88 -29.30
C ASP A 95 -22.72 -35.52 -29.82
N GLU A 96 -23.20 -35.08 -30.99
CA GLU A 96 -22.61 -33.94 -31.69
C GLU A 96 -23.15 -32.58 -31.20
N TYR A 97 -24.48 -32.44 -31.11
CA TYR A 97 -25.10 -31.21 -30.60
C TYR A 97 -24.83 -31.01 -29.11
N MET A 98 -24.91 -32.08 -28.32
CA MET A 98 -24.66 -32.00 -26.88
C MET A 98 -23.20 -31.68 -26.55
N SER A 99 -22.24 -32.19 -27.35
CA SER A 99 -20.82 -31.88 -27.16
C SER A 99 -20.53 -30.38 -27.27
N GLN A 100 -21.11 -29.68 -28.25
CA GLN A 100 -20.92 -28.24 -28.40
C GLN A 100 -21.49 -27.45 -27.22
N LEU A 101 -22.71 -27.78 -26.79
CA LEU A 101 -23.35 -27.12 -25.66
C LEU A 101 -22.57 -27.35 -24.36
N PHE A 102 -22.10 -28.58 -24.12
CA PHE A 102 -21.30 -28.90 -22.94
C PHE A 102 -19.93 -28.23 -22.96
N GLN A 103 -19.27 -28.12 -24.11
CA GLN A 103 -18.01 -27.40 -24.23
C GLN A 103 -18.17 -25.92 -23.87
N GLN A 104 -19.25 -25.29 -24.34
CA GLN A 104 -19.55 -23.89 -24.01
C GLN A 104 -19.82 -23.72 -22.51
N GLU A 105 -20.70 -24.55 -21.93
CA GLU A 105 -21.04 -24.49 -20.50
C GLU A 105 -19.81 -24.76 -19.62
N ALA A 106 -19.00 -25.77 -19.97
CA ALA A 106 -17.76 -26.08 -19.26
C ALA A 106 -16.75 -24.92 -19.34
N HIS A 107 -16.67 -24.22 -20.48
CA HIS A 107 -15.83 -23.04 -20.64
C HIS A 107 -16.27 -21.90 -19.72
N GLU A 108 -17.56 -21.58 -19.70
CA GLU A 108 -18.10 -20.51 -18.84
C GLU A 108 -17.90 -20.83 -17.35
N LEU A 109 -18.17 -22.07 -16.93
CA LEU A 109 -17.92 -22.50 -15.55
C LEU A 109 -16.43 -22.44 -15.19
N ALA A 110 -15.53 -22.82 -16.10
CA ALA A 110 -14.09 -22.72 -15.88
C ALA A 110 -13.62 -21.25 -15.76
N LYS A 111 -14.18 -20.36 -16.58
CA LYS A 111 -13.92 -18.92 -16.49
C LYS A 111 -14.41 -18.34 -15.18
N ALA A 112 -15.67 -18.61 -14.81
CA ALA A 112 -16.26 -18.16 -13.55
C ALA A 112 -15.46 -18.67 -12.33
N ARG A 113 -14.99 -19.92 -12.36
CA ARG A 113 -14.11 -20.47 -11.32
C ARG A 113 -12.81 -19.67 -11.19
N ARG A 114 -12.11 -19.40 -12.30
CA ARG A 114 -10.86 -18.63 -12.30
C ARG A 114 -11.06 -17.22 -11.75
N GLU A 115 -12.18 -16.59 -12.09
CA GLU A 115 -12.53 -15.25 -11.59
C GLU A 115 -12.80 -15.28 -10.07
N ALA A 116 -13.56 -16.26 -9.58
CA ALA A 116 -13.82 -16.43 -8.15
C ALA A 116 -12.56 -16.78 -7.35
N GLU A 117 -11.69 -17.67 -7.87
CA GLU A 117 -10.40 -18.02 -7.26
C GLU A 117 -9.46 -16.81 -7.21
N LYS A 118 -9.43 -15.98 -8.26
CA LYS A 118 -8.67 -14.74 -8.28
C LYS A 118 -9.18 -13.76 -7.20
N LEU A 119 -10.50 -13.56 -7.13
CA LEU A 119 -11.11 -12.70 -6.11
C LEU A 119 -10.77 -13.20 -4.70
N ARG A 120 -10.85 -14.51 -4.47
CA ARG A 120 -10.45 -15.15 -3.21
C ARG A 120 -8.99 -14.87 -2.87
N ALA A 121 -8.09 -15.04 -3.82
CA ALA A 121 -6.66 -14.79 -3.63
C ALA A 121 -6.38 -13.30 -3.32
N ASP A 122 -7.08 -12.39 -3.97
CA ASP A 122 -6.96 -10.95 -3.74
C ASP A 122 -7.47 -10.57 -2.34
N VAL A 123 -8.59 -11.15 -1.89
CA VAL A 123 -9.12 -10.98 -0.53
C VAL A 123 -8.15 -11.51 0.53
N LEU A 124 -7.63 -12.73 0.37
CA LEU A 124 -6.69 -13.33 1.32
C LEU A 124 -5.39 -12.52 1.40
N ARG A 125 -4.88 -12.04 0.26
CA ARG A 125 -3.73 -11.13 0.25
C ARG A 125 -4.03 -9.85 1.03
N GLY A 126 -5.23 -9.30 0.87
CA GLY A 126 -5.70 -8.19 1.68
C GLY A 126 -5.64 -8.50 3.18
N MET A 127 -6.11 -9.68 3.61
CA MET A 127 -6.05 -10.13 5.01
C MET A 127 -4.63 -10.22 5.57
N ASP A 128 -3.70 -10.80 4.82
CA ASP A 128 -2.28 -10.85 5.23
C ASP A 128 -1.68 -9.45 5.36
N ASP A 129 -1.99 -8.60 4.38
CA ASP A 129 -1.59 -7.20 4.37
C ASP A 129 -2.19 -6.43 5.58
N PHE A 130 -3.43 -6.70 5.98
CA PHE A 130 -4.05 -6.15 7.20
C PHE A 130 -3.31 -6.58 8.47
N GLN A 131 -3.00 -7.87 8.62
CA GLN A 131 -2.27 -8.38 9.79
C GLN A 131 -0.87 -7.78 9.90
N LEU A 132 -0.19 -7.63 8.76
CA LEU A 132 1.11 -6.98 8.68
C LEU A 132 1.03 -5.52 9.15
N VAL A 133 0.05 -4.75 8.66
CA VAL A 133 -0.16 -3.37 9.08
C VAL A 133 -0.41 -3.29 10.59
N ARG A 134 -1.27 -4.15 11.13
CA ARG A 134 -1.54 -4.20 12.58
C ARG A 134 -0.28 -4.48 13.39
N SER A 135 0.51 -5.48 12.97
CA SER A 135 1.79 -5.79 13.61
C SER A 135 2.75 -4.60 13.58
N LYS A 136 2.72 -3.77 12.54
CA LYS A 136 3.55 -2.56 12.44
C LYS A 136 3.05 -1.43 13.33
N LEU A 137 1.74 -1.25 13.47
CA LEU A 137 1.17 -0.32 14.44
C LEU A 137 1.57 -0.72 15.86
N ASP A 138 1.51 -2.01 16.19
CA ASP A 138 1.91 -2.51 17.51
C ASP A 138 3.43 -2.41 17.75
N GLU A 139 4.24 -2.72 16.73
CA GLU A 139 5.70 -2.49 16.79
C GLU A 139 6.01 -1.01 17.04
N PHE A 140 5.32 -0.11 16.34
CA PHE A 140 5.48 1.33 16.54
C PHE A 140 5.03 1.78 17.92
N ARG A 141 3.87 1.33 18.40
CA ARG A 141 3.40 1.60 19.78
C ARG A 141 4.46 1.19 20.80
N LYS A 142 4.98 -0.04 20.71
CA LYS A 142 6.03 -0.53 21.62
C LYS A 142 7.29 0.31 21.54
N ARG A 143 7.86 0.49 20.35
CA ARG A 143 9.06 1.31 20.16
C ARG A 143 8.87 2.74 20.67
N TRP A 144 7.69 3.31 20.46
CA TRP A 144 7.37 4.66 20.90
C TRP A 144 7.25 4.77 22.42
N LEU A 145 6.46 3.88 23.05
CA LEU A 145 6.25 3.86 24.49
C LEU A 145 7.56 3.54 25.24
N ASP A 146 8.35 2.61 24.74
CA ASP A 146 9.56 2.11 25.41
C ASP A 146 10.79 3.00 25.17
N HIS A 147 10.84 3.74 24.05
CA HIS A 147 12.03 4.49 23.62
C HIS A 147 11.76 5.95 23.24
N LYS A 148 10.73 6.58 23.81
CA LYS A 148 10.38 7.99 23.55
C LYS A 148 11.60 8.91 23.56
N THR A 149 12.45 8.82 24.58
CA THR A 149 13.67 9.65 24.73
C THR A 149 14.65 9.47 23.57
N LYS A 150 14.88 8.22 23.13
CA LYS A 150 15.82 7.91 22.04
C LYS A 150 15.30 8.39 20.68
N LEU A 151 14.00 8.28 20.44
CA LEU A 151 13.34 8.79 19.23
C LEU A 151 13.34 10.31 19.17
N GLU A 152 13.29 11.00 20.32
CA GLU A 152 13.35 12.46 20.37
C GLU A 152 14.77 13.02 20.17
N GLU A 153 15.77 12.37 20.76
CA GLU A 153 17.16 12.84 20.76
C GLU A 153 17.94 12.47 19.49
N GLU A 154 18.01 11.18 19.15
CA GLU A 154 18.86 10.66 18.05
C GLU A 154 18.15 9.60 17.19
N PRO A 155 17.04 9.96 16.52
CA PRO A 155 16.30 9.03 15.66
C PRO A 155 17.13 8.65 14.42
N THR A 156 17.22 7.35 14.15
CA THR A 156 17.82 6.86 12.89
C THR A 156 16.94 7.28 11.71
N TYR A 157 17.51 7.32 10.49
CA TYR A 157 16.73 7.59 9.29
C TYR A 157 15.54 6.62 9.12
N THR A 158 15.75 5.34 9.46
CA THR A 158 14.71 4.32 9.47
C THR A 158 13.58 4.64 10.45
N ASP A 159 13.90 5.15 11.64
CA ASP A 159 12.89 5.53 12.64
C ASP A 159 12.07 6.73 12.17
N LYS A 160 12.74 7.76 11.62
CA LYS A 160 12.05 8.93 11.04
C LYS A 160 11.08 8.52 9.93
N ARG A 161 11.54 7.67 9.02
CA ARG A 161 10.74 7.19 7.89
C ARG A 161 9.55 6.37 8.36
N LEU A 162 9.77 5.46 9.33
CA LEU A 162 8.70 4.65 9.91
C LEU A 162 7.64 5.52 10.58
N ALA A 163 8.06 6.50 11.38
CA ALA A 163 7.16 7.43 12.06
C ALA A 163 6.34 8.27 11.07
N CYS A 164 6.97 8.92 10.09
CA CYS A 164 6.27 9.67 9.04
C CYS A 164 5.23 8.80 8.32
N SER A 165 5.58 7.54 8.05
CA SER A 165 4.73 6.62 7.31
C SER A 165 3.52 6.15 8.11
N ILE A 166 3.73 5.74 9.35
CA ILE A 166 2.66 5.26 10.24
C ILE A 166 1.70 6.38 10.60
N LEU A 167 2.22 7.58 10.87
CA LEU A 167 1.39 8.76 11.15
C LEU A 167 0.64 9.25 9.90
N GLY A 168 1.06 8.80 8.71
CA GLY A 168 0.44 9.16 7.44
C GLY A 168 0.76 10.59 7.02
N LEU A 169 1.99 11.03 7.26
CA LEU A 169 2.46 12.35 6.85
C LEU A 169 2.65 12.37 5.33
N LYS A 170 1.85 13.20 4.64
CA LYS A 170 1.99 13.48 3.20
C LYS A 170 2.51 14.90 3.01
N ALA A 171 3.53 15.07 2.18
CA ALA A 171 4.06 16.36 1.76
C ALA A 171 3.57 16.70 0.36
N THR A 172 2.84 17.81 0.22
CA THR A 172 2.49 18.39 -1.08
C THR A 172 3.53 19.43 -1.44
N LEU A 173 4.22 19.26 -2.56
CA LEU A 173 5.26 20.17 -3.03
C LEU A 173 4.70 21.14 -4.06
N TYR A 174 5.02 22.42 -3.92
CA TYR A 174 4.62 23.49 -4.84
C TYR A 174 5.80 24.02 -5.66
N SER A 175 5.47 24.70 -6.75
CA SER A 175 6.45 25.35 -7.62
C SER A 175 7.26 26.43 -6.88
N ALA A 176 8.39 26.84 -7.45
CA ALA A 176 9.28 27.82 -6.82
C ALA A 176 8.64 29.20 -6.58
N GLY A 177 7.59 29.56 -7.32
CA GLY A 177 6.87 30.81 -7.16
C GLY A 177 5.76 30.80 -6.10
N HIS A 178 5.51 29.66 -5.45
CA HIS A 178 4.45 29.52 -4.44
C HIS A 178 5.03 29.51 -3.02
N LEU A 179 4.40 30.25 -2.10
CA LEU A 179 4.75 30.28 -0.67
C LEU A 179 3.54 29.83 0.16
N PRO A 180 3.65 28.78 1.00
CA PRO A 180 4.85 27.97 1.25
C PRO A 180 5.19 27.03 0.09
N ARG A 181 6.46 26.61 -0.01
CA ARG A 181 6.93 25.68 -1.06
C ARG A 181 6.50 24.24 -0.84
N TYR A 182 6.05 23.89 0.36
CA TYR A 182 5.47 22.61 0.68
C TYR A 182 4.38 22.77 1.74
N LYS A 183 3.46 21.82 1.80
CA LYS A 183 2.44 21.72 2.84
C LYS A 183 2.38 20.28 3.33
N PHE A 184 2.47 20.09 4.64
CA PHE A 184 2.26 18.79 5.25
C PHE A 184 0.79 18.59 5.57
N THR A 185 0.31 17.38 5.33
CA THR A 185 -1.03 16.94 5.70
C THR A 185 -0.92 15.58 6.36
N ILE A 186 -1.71 15.35 7.41
CA ILE A 186 -1.81 14.07 8.07
C ILE A 186 -3.04 13.36 7.51
N THR A 187 -2.83 12.43 6.58
CA THR A 187 -3.92 11.63 6.00
C THR A 187 -3.73 10.20 6.45
N PRO A 188 -4.77 9.46 6.91
CA PRO A 188 -4.59 8.08 7.33
C PRO A 188 -3.86 7.36 6.21
N PRO A 189 -2.74 6.69 6.49
CA PRO A 189 -1.99 6.06 5.42
C PRO A 189 -2.94 5.11 4.70
N GLU A 190 -2.94 5.20 3.38
CA GLU A 190 -3.56 4.14 2.58
C GLU A 190 -2.87 2.84 2.98
N ILE A 191 -3.65 1.80 3.24
CA ILE A 191 -3.13 0.51 3.70
C ILE A 191 -2.06 0.02 2.72
N GLU A 192 -2.30 0.25 1.41
CA GLU A 192 -1.37 0.05 0.31
C GLU A 192 0.01 0.69 0.54
N PHE A 193 0.06 1.90 1.12
CA PHE A 193 1.33 2.58 1.40
C PHE A 193 2.14 1.87 2.49
N LEU A 194 1.48 1.40 3.55
CA LEU A 194 2.15 0.65 4.63
C LEU A 194 2.64 -0.72 4.15
N ILE A 195 1.87 -1.37 3.28
CA ILE A 195 2.26 -2.63 2.63
C ILE A 195 3.47 -2.40 1.71
N LEU A 196 3.44 -1.35 0.89
CA LEU A 196 4.52 -1.01 -0.03
C LEU A 196 5.82 -0.69 0.69
N LEU A 197 5.77 -0.03 1.85
CA LEU A 197 6.96 0.22 2.66
C LEU A 197 7.61 -1.08 3.13
N HIS A 198 6.82 -2.05 3.61
CA HIS A 198 7.36 -3.35 3.99
C HIS A 198 7.98 -4.09 2.80
N ARG A 199 7.35 -4.01 1.63
CA ARG A 199 7.91 -4.62 0.40
C ARG A 199 9.19 -3.90 -0.04
N ALA A 200 9.26 -2.58 0.10
CA ALA A 200 10.42 -1.76 -0.24
C ALA A 200 11.61 -1.94 0.71
N GLU A 201 11.39 -2.37 1.96
CA GLU A 201 12.48 -2.81 2.85
C GLU A 201 13.26 -4.00 2.27
N ARG A 202 12.64 -4.81 1.40
CA ARG A 202 13.31 -5.92 0.70
C ARG A 202 14.07 -5.49 -0.55
N GLN A 203 13.76 -4.32 -1.13
CA GLN A 203 14.46 -3.71 -2.26
C GLN A 203 14.33 -2.18 -2.21
N PRO A 204 15.29 -1.44 -1.62
CA PRO A 204 15.19 0.00 -1.49
C PRO A 204 15.28 0.66 -2.88
N ARG A 205 14.13 1.04 -3.45
CA ARG A 205 14.12 2.05 -4.52
C ARG A 205 14.33 3.42 -3.86
N PRO A 206 15.34 4.20 -4.26
CA PRO A 206 15.51 5.55 -3.75
C PRO A 206 14.35 6.43 -4.24
N TRP A 207 13.67 7.09 -3.31
CA TRP A 207 12.57 8.05 -3.60
C TRP A 207 13.11 9.39 -4.13
N CYS A 208 14.40 9.64 -3.92
CA CYS A 208 15.13 10.76 -4.49
C CYS A 208 15.94 10.24 -5.69
N VAL A 209 15.88 10.96 -6.81
CA VAL A 209 16.79 10.71 -7.94
C VAL A 209 18.06 11.50 -7.66
N SER A 210 19.24 10.87 -7.81
CA SER A 210 20.49 11.61 -7.79
C SER A 210 20.59 12.43 -9.08
N VAL A 211 20.69 13.74 -8.93
CA VAL A 211 20.90 14.65 -10.07
C VAL A 211 22.35 15.13 -10.00
N PRO A 212 23.18 14.95 -11.05
CA PRO A 212 24.53 15.46 -11.06
C PRO A 212 24.53 16.99 -10.88
N ALA A 213 25.47 17.49 -10.09
CA ALA A 213 25.66 18.93 -9.92
C ALA A 213 26.24 19.51 -11.23
N GLY A 214 25.38 20.13 -12.03
CA GLY A 214 25.76 20.98 -13.16
C GLY A 214 26.10 22.40 -12.73
#